data_AF-A0A3D4FE85-F1
#
_entry.id   AF-A0A3D4FE85-F1
#
_cell.length_a   1.000
_cell.length_b   1.000
_cell.length_c   1.000
_cell.angle_alpha   90.00
_cell.angle_beta   90.00
_cell.angle_gamma   90.00
#
_symmetry.space_group_name_H-M   'P 1'
#
loop_
_entity.id
_entity.type
_entity.pdbx_description
1 polymer ?
#
loop_
_entity_poly.entity_id
_entity_poly.type
_entity_poly.pdbx_seq_one_letter_code
_entity_poly.pdbx_strand_id
1 'polypeptide(L)'
;KDAREHYDIQEEEVFDKALALYGVAQKKEPKNFDLAEDIAQTYYGIRTREIPSKMARPEAALAAWNYALSIAPGDLEKQGVHLHLARVHLAMGHIDLASESLNQVLLPAYGELKGRIGKNIEKARQQLLPEASIR
;
A
#
# COMPACT_ATOMS: atom_id res chain seq x y z
N LYS A 1 -7.38 7.90 -25.64
CA LYS A 1 -6.62 7.01 -26.55
C LYS A 1 -5.51 6.43 -25.70
N ASP A 2 -5.71 5.18 -25.27
CA ASP A 2 -4.97 4.55 -24.17
C ASP A 2 -3.51 4.29 -24.59
N ALA A 3 -2.57 4.51 -23.67
CA ALA A 3 -1.16 4.14 -23.83
C ALA A 3 -0.95 2.65 -24.16
N ARG A 4 -1.99 1.82 -23.98
CA ARG A 4 -2.03 0.39 -24.31
C ARG A 4 -1.99 0.08 -25.81
N GLU A 5 -2.52 0.94 -26.68
CA GLU A 5 -2.63 0.63 -28.12
C GLU A 5 -1.34 0.90 -28.91
N HIS A 6 -0.33 1.56 -28.32
CA HIS A 6 0.81 2.07 -29.10
C HIS A 6 2.18 1.45 -28.77
N TYR A 7 2.39 0.81 -27.61
CA TYR A 7 3.75 0.58 -27.12
C TYR A 7 4.24 -0.87 -26.98
N ASP A 8 3.42 -1.90 -27.21
CA ASP A 8 3.84 -3.31 -27.25
C ASP A 8 4.75 -3.78 -26.08
N ILE A 9 4.63 -3.11 -24.93
CA ILE A 9 5.24 -3.44 -23.64
C ILE A 9 4.10 -3.75 -22.68
N GLN A 10 4.20 -4.88 -21.98
CA GLN A 10 3.23 -5.22 -20.95
C GLN A 10 3.30 -4.15 -19.85
N GLU A 11 2.16 -3.66 -19.35
CA GLU A 11 2.07 -2.61 -18.32
C GLU A 11 2.99 -2.89 -17.10
N GLU A 12 3.17 -4.17 -16.77
CA GLU A 12 4.10 -4.66 -15.75
C GLU A 12 5.58 -4.32 -16.03
N GLU A 13 6.01 -4.37 -17.30
CA GLU A 13 7.40 -4.06 -17.70
C GLU A 13 7.72 -2.57 -17.52
N VAL A 14 6.73 -1.69 -17.68
CA VAL A 14 6.87 -0.26 -17.40
C VAL A 14 7.17 -0.05 -15.90
N PHE A 15 6.42 -0.74 -15.04
CA PHE A 15 6.63 -0.68 -13.60
C PHE A 15 7.99 -1.27 -13.20
N ASP A 16 8.43 -2.36 -13.82
CA ASP A 16 9.73 -2.97 -13.54
C ASP A 16 10.89 -2.02 -13.89
N LYS A 17 10.82 -1.36 -15.05
CA LYS A 17 11.82 -0.35 -15.45
C LYS A 17 11.83 0.85 -14.49
N ALA A 18 10.66 1.33 -14.10
CA ALA A 18 10.55 2.43 -13.14
C ALA A 18 11.15 2.05 -11.78
N LEU A 19 10.81 0.89 -11.24
CA LEU A 19 11.35 0.39 -9.97
C LEU A 19 12.87 0.17 -10.03
N ALA A 20 13.41 -0.27 -11.18
CA ALA A 20 14.85 -0.39 -11.36
C ALA A 20 15.57 0.97 -11.30
N LEU A 21 15.02 1.99 -11.96
CA LEU A 21 15.56 3.37 -11.92
C LEU A 21 15.46 3.96 -10.51
N TYR A 22 14.33 3.78 -9.84
CA TYR A 22 14.18 4.20 -8.46
C TYR A 22 15.14 3.48 -7.51
N GLY A 23 15.41 2.19 -7.73
CA GLY A 23 16.41 1.44 -6.95
C GLY A 23 17.83 2.01 -7.10
N VAL A 24 18.19 2.57 -8.25
CA VAL A 24 19.45 3.29 -8.44
C VAL A 24 19.45 4.62 -7.68
N ALA A 25 18.35 5.37 -7.76
CA ALA A 25 18.20 6.64 -7.04
C ALA A 25 18.27 6.43 -5.51
N GLN A 26 17.58 5.41 -4.99
CA GLN A 26 17.53 5.12 -3.55
C GLN A 26 18.90 4.69 -3.00
N LYS A 27 19.73 4.02 -3.80
CA LYS A 27 21.13 3.74 -3.43
C LYS A 27 21.98 5.01 -3.31
N LYS A 28 21.69 6.04 -4.10
CA LYS A 28 22.39 7.34 -4.06
C LYS A 28 21.89 8.19 -2.89
N GLU A 29 20.59 8.13 -2.60
CA GLU A 29 19.94 8.92 -1.56
C GLU A 29 19.14 8.04 -0.58
N PRO A 30 19.81 7.23 0.25
CA PRO A 30 19.17 6.21 1.10
C PRO A 30 18.39 6.77 2.30
N LYS A 31 18.28 8.09 2.42
CA LYS A 31 17.50 8.77 3.47
C LYS A 31 16.49 9.76 2.89
N ASN A 32 16.30 9.75 1.57
CA ASN A 32 15.29 10.56 0.91
C ASN A 32 13.93 9.90 1.12
N PHE A 33 13.13 10.47 2.03
CA PHE A 33 11.81 9.95 2.38
C PHE A 33 10.83 10.03 1.20
N ASP A 34 10.79 11.17 0.50
CA ASP A 34 9.88 11.38 -0.64
C ASP A 34 10.12 10.30 -1.72
N LEU A 35 11.39 9.99 -2.01
CA LEU A 35 11.75 8.91 -2.93
C LEU A 35 11.29 7.53 -2.42
N ALA A 36 11.43 7.26 -1.12
CA ALA A 36 10.95 6.00 -0.55
C ALA A 36 9.42 5.88 -0.61
N GLU A 37 8.72 6.99 -0.42
CA GLU A 37 7.27 7.07 -0.56
C GLU A 37 6.84 6.80 -2.02
N ASP A 38 7.46 7.47 -3.00
CA ASP A 38 7.17 7.28 -4.42
C ASP A 38 7.36 5.82 -4.88
N ILE A 39 8.42 5.17 -4.42
CA ILE A 39 8.67 3.74 -4.64
C ILE A 39 7.53 2.90 -4.07
N ALA A 40 7.14 3.16 -2.81
CA ALA A 40 6.11 2.39 -2.14
C ALA A 40 4.73 2.60 -2.77
N GLN A 41 4.42 3.81 -3.21
CA GLN A 41 3.18 4.14 -3.92
C GLN A 41 3.09 3.47 -5.30
N THR A 42 4.20 3.30 -6.00
CA THR A 42 4.26 2.65 -7.32
C THR A 42 3.61 1.26 -7.32
N TYR A 43 3.76 0.50 -6.23
CA TYR A 43 3.15 -0.82 -6.09
C TYR A 43 1.62 -0.84 -6.11
N TYR A 44 0.93 0.28 -5.85
CA TYR A 44 -0.52 0.36 -6.00
C TYR A 44 -0.98 0.32 -7.46
N GLY A 45 -0.12 0.73 -8.40
CA GLY A 45 -0.34 0.66 -9.84
C GLY A 45 -0.17 -0.75 -10.41
N ILE A 46 0.60 -1.61 -9.72
CA ILE A 46 0.86 -2.98 -10.16
C ILE A 46 -0.29 -3.90 -9.70
N ARG A 47 -1.17 -4.21 -10.65
CA ARG A 47 -2.47 -4.82 -10.38
C ARG A 47 -2.66 -6.15 -11.10
N THR A 48 -3.36 -7.08 -10.46
CA THR A 48 -3.80 -8.32 -11.11
C THR A 48 -4.90 -8.02 -12.11
N ARG A 49 -5.02 -8.88 -13.13
CA ARG A 49 -6.09 -8.83 -14.14
C ARG A 49 -7.41 -9.47 -13.67
N GLU A 50 -7.44 -10.02 -12.45
CA GLU A 50 -8.64 -10.56 -11.83
C GLU A 50 -9.71 -9.48 -11.65
N ILE A 51 -10.97 -9.88 -11.55
CA ILE A 51 -12.08 -8.99 -11.18
C ILE A 51 -12.70 -9.53 -9.88
N PRO A 52 -12.64 -8.78 -8.76
CA PRO A 52 -12.04 -7.45 -8.63
C PRO A 52 -10.50 -7.49 -8.70
N SER A 53 -9.92 -6.43 -9.27
CA SER A 53 -8.46 -6.29 -9.37
C SER A 53 -7.80 -6.11 -8.01
N LYS A 54 -6.71 -6.83 -7.77
CA LYS A 54 -5.98 -6.85 -6.50
C LYS A 54 -4.56 -6.32 -6.67
N MET A 55 -3.91 -6.02 -5.56
CA MET A 55 -2.48 -5.69 -5.56
C MET A 55 -1.69 -6.93 -5.98
N ALA A 56 -0.86 -6.82 -7.02
CA ALA A 56 -0.14 -7.98 -7.56
C ALA A 56 1.14 -8.31 -6.79
N ARG A 57 1.74 -7.32 -6.10
CA ARG A 57 3.02 -7.47 -5.38
C ARG A 57 2.94 -6.93 -3.95
N PRO A 58 2.03 -7.45 -3.10
CA PRO A 58 1.78 -6.88 -1.79
C PRO A 58 2.94 -6.99 -0.80
N GLU A 59 3.75 -8.06 -0.88
CA GLU A 59 4.94 -8.22 -0.03
C GLU A 59 6.01 -7.17 -0.36
N ALA A 60 6.19 -6.85 -1.63
CA ALA A 60 7.12 -5.81 -2.08
C ALA A 60 6.63 -4.41 -1.68
N ALA A 61 5.32 -4.16 -1.79
CA ALA A 61 4.72 -2.94 -1.26
C ALA A 61 4.94 -2.81 0.26
N LEU A 62 4.75 -3.90 1.01
CA LEU A 62 4.95 -3.93 2.45
C LEU A 62 6.41 -3.61 2.81
N ALA A 63 7.38 -4.22 2.12
CA ALA A 63 8.80 -3.95 2.32
C ALA A 63 9.15 -2.48 2.04
N ALA A 64 8.62 -1.91 0.95
CA ALA A 64 8.85 -0.51 0.60
C ALA A 64 8.26 0.47 1.63
N TRP A 65 7.03 0.22 2.11
CA TRP A 65 6.42 1.04 3.16
C TRP A 65 7.12 0.92 4.52
N ASN A 66 7.61 -0.28 4.88
CA ASN A 66 8.41 -0.45 6.10
C ASN A 66 9.75 0.29 6.01
N TYR A 67 10.38 0.31 4.83
CA TYR A 67 11.57 1.12 4.61
C TYR A 67 11.26 2.62 4.73
N ALA A 68 10.18 3.10 4.10
CA ALA A 68 9.74 4.50 4.23
C ALA A 68 9.48 4.87 5.70
N LEU A 69 8.82 3.98 6.47
CA LEU A 69 8.61 4.17 7.91
C LEU A 69 9.92 4.34 8.67
N SER A 70 10.93 3.52 8.35
CA SER A 70 12.23 3.54 9.03
C SER A 70 13.02 4.84 8.85
N ILE A 71 12.76 5.58 7.77
CA ILE A 71 13.45 6.84 7.43
C ILE A 71 12.54 8.07 7.52
N ALA A 72 11.29 7.89 7.93
CA ALA A 72 10.31 8.97 8.01
C ALA A 72 10.80 10.10 8.94
N PRO A 73 10.80 11.36 8.47
CA PRO A 73 11.47 12.46 9.17
C PRO A 73 10.73 12.94 10.43
N GLY A 74 9.41 12.70 10.51
CA GLY A 74 8.59 13.16 11.61
C GLY A 74 7.31 12.34 11.79
N ASP A 75 6.53 12.74 12.79
CA ASP A 75 5.31 12.03 13.18
C ASP A 75 4.21 12.14 12.13
N LEU A 76 4.17 13.26 11.37
CA LEU A 76 3.23 13.42 10.27
C LEU A 76 3.46 12.33 9.23
N GLU A 77 4.69 12.20 8.74
CA GLU A 77 5.06 11.23 7.71
C GLU A 77 4.90 9.79 8.21
N LYS A 78 5.33 9.49 9.45
CA LYS A 78 5.16 8.16 10.06
C LYS A 78 3.69 7.75 10.09
N GLN A 79 2.80 8.65 10.48
CA GLN A 79 1.37 8.34 10.53
C GLN A 79 0.75 8.23 9.14
N GLY A 80 1.22 9.01 8.17
CA GLY A 80 0.90 8.81 6.75
C GLY A 80 1.28 7.40 6.28
N VAL A 81 2.51 6.96 6.57
CA VAL A 81 2.99 5.61 6.24
C VAL A 81 2.15 4.52 6.92
N HIS A 82 1.73 4.72 8.18
CA HIS A 82 0.87 3.76 8.88
C HIS A 82 -0.51 3.58 8.23
N LEU A 83 -1.08 4.62 7.58
CA LEU A 83 -2.29 4.46 6.76
C LEU A 83 -2.04 3.53 5.57
N HIS A 84 -0.87 3.65 4.93
CA HIS A 84 -0.50 2.81 3.81
C HIS A 84 -0.21 1.36 4.22
N LEU A 85 0.48 1.16 5.35
CA LEU A 85 0.68 -0.17 5.94
C LEU A 85 -0.66 -0.85 6.26
N ALA A 86 -1.62 -0.12 6.83
CA ALA A 86 -2.97 -0.65 7.06
C ALA A 86 -3.64 -1.14 5.76
N ARG A 87 -3.51 -0.37 4.66
CA ARG A 87 -4.05 -0.74 3.34
C ARG A 87 -3.36 -1.98 2.75
N VAL A 88 -2.04 -2.09 2.88
CA VAL A 88 -1.28 -3.23 2.36
C VAL A 88 -1.60 -4.49 3.16
N HIS A 89 -1.62 -4.42 4.49
CA HIS A 89 -2.03 -5.53 5.33
C HIS A 89 -3.46 -6.00 5.02
N LEU A 90 -4.38 -5.08 4.78
CA LEU A 90 -5.73 -5.44 4.36
C LEU A 90 -5.75 -6.15 2.99
N ALA A 91 -4.94 -5.70 2.03
CA ALA A 91 -4.81 -6.35 0.73
C ALA A 91 -4.23 -7.78 0.83
N MET A 92 -3.43 -8.05 1.87
CA MET A 92 -2.89 -9.38 2.19
C MET A 92 -3.82 -10.23 3.07
N GLY A 93 -4.98 -9.70 3.49
CA GLY A 93 -5.87 -10.38 4.43
C GLY A 93 -5.39 -10.38 5.89
N HIS A 94 -4.34 -9.64 6.22
CA HIS A 94 -3.80 -9.52 7.57
C HIS A 94 -4.59 -8.49 8.39
N ILE A 95 -5.82 -8.83 8.79
CA ILE A 95 -6.77 -7.90 9.39
C ILE A 95 -6.27 -7.29 10.70
N ASP A 96 -5.64 -8.08 11.56
CA ASP A 96 -5.17 -7.59 12.85
C ASP A 96 -3.98 -6.63 12.68
N LEU A 97 -3.01 -6.97 11.82
CA LEU A 97 -1.90 -6.06 11.48
C LEU A 97 -2.39 -4.77 10.78
N ALA A 98 -3.46 -4.85 9.98
CA ALA A 98 -4.09 -3.68 9.40
C ALA A 98 -4.69 -2.76 10.49
N SER A 99 -5.32 -3.35 11.50
CA SER A 99 -5.91 -2.64 12.64
C SER A 99 -4.82 -2.00 13.51
N GLU A 100 -3.75 -2.75 13.83
CA GLU A 100 -2.59 -2.26 14.58
C GLU A 100 -1.91 -1.08 13.90
N SER A 101 -1.71 -1.16 12.59
CA SER A 101 -1.16 -0.06 11.79
C SER A 101 -2.08 1.17 11.84
N LEU A 102 -3.39 0.97 11.67
CA LEU A 102 -4.37 2.06 11.69
C LEU A 102 -4.44 2.75 13.07
N ASN A 103 -4.18 2.02 14.16
CA ASN A 103 -4.16 2.55 15.52
C ASN A 103 -2.98 3.51 15.79
N GLN A 104 -1.90 3.43 15.01
CA GLN A 104 -0.79 4.38 15.09
C GLN A 104 -1.13 5.77 14.51
N VAL A 105 -2.26 5.89 13.79
CA VAL A 105 -2.68 7.15 13.16
C VAL A 105 -3.57 7.93 14.10
N LEU A 106 -3.04 8.99 14.71
CA LEU A 106 -3.71 9.80 15.74
C LEU A 106 -4.01 11.23 15.26
N LEU A 107 -3.29 11.73 14.25
CA LEU A 107 -3.41 13.08 13.77
C LEU A 107 -4.79 13.33 13.13
N PRO A 108 -5.51 14.40 13.54
CA PRO A 108 -6.83 14.73 13.00
C PRO A 108 -6.85 14.90 11.48
N ALA A 109 -5.75 15.37 10.89
CA ALA A 109 -5.59 15.54 9.45
C ALA A 109 -5.85 14.24 8.65
N TYR A 110 -5.62 13.07 9.26
CA TYR A 110 -5.87 11.77 8.64
C TYR A 110 -7.21 11.15 9.00
N GLY A 111 -8.08 11.85 9.76
CA GLY A 111 -9.31 11.29 10.31
C GLY A 111 -10.26 10.70 9.25
N GLU A 112 -10.43 11.38 8.12
CA GLU A 112 -11.26 10.88 7.02
C GLU A 112 -10.69 9.59 6.42
N LEU A 113 -9.41 9.60 6.07
CA LEU A 113 -8.75 8.44 5.46
C LEU A 113 -8.70 7.25 6.44
N LYS A 114 -8.40 7.52 7.71
CA LYS A 114 -8.45 6.54 8.79
C LYS A 114 -9.83 5.90 8.90
N GLY A 115 -10.88 6.72 8.90
CA GLY A 115 -12.27 6.24 8.97
C GLY A 115 -12.66 5.35 7.78
N ARG A 116 -12.22 5.69 6.56
CA ARG A 116 -12.45 4.87 5.36
C ARG A 116 -11.76 3.52 5.44
N ILE A 117 -10.50 3.48 5.86
CA ILE A 117 -9.74 2.22 6.01
C ILE A 117 -10.36 1.37 7.13
N GLY A 118 -10.73 1.98 8.27
CA GLY A 118 -11.39 1.28 9.36
C GLY A 118 -12.68 0.57 8.94
N LYS A 119 -13.53 1.24 8.15
CA LYS A 119 -14.73 0.60 7.58
C LYS A 119 -14.40 -0.62 6.71
N ASN A 120 -13.32 -0.56 5.92
CA ASN A 120 -12.90 -1.68 5.08
C ASN A 120 -12.35 -2.84 5.91
N ILE A 121 -11.61 -2.56 6.99
CA ILE A 121 -11.13 -3.56 7.95
C ILE A 121 -12.31 -4.27 8.59
N GLU A 122 -13.31 -3.54 9.09
CA GLU A 122 -14.49 -4.14 9.71
C GLU A 122 -15.29 -5.01 8.73
N LYS A 123 -15.45 -4.54 7.49
CA LYS A 123 -16.07 -5.33 6.43
C LYS A 123 -15.31 -6.63 6.17
N ALA A 124 -13.98 -6.58 6.09
CA ALA A 124 -13.16 -7.77 5.89
C ALA A 124 -13.25 -8.71 7.11
N ARG A 125 -13.29 -8.16 8.32
CA ARG A 125 -13.44 -8.94 9.57
C ARG A 125 -14.76 -9.71 9.58
N GLN A 126 -15.86 -9.07 9.18
CA GLN A 126 -17.17 -9.72 9.06
C GLN A 126 -17.20 -10.85 8.03
N GLN A 127 -16.46 -10.71 6.92
CA GLN A 127 -16.37 -11.74 5.88
C GLN A 127 -15.56 -12.97 6.31
N LEU A 128 -14.67 -12.83 7.30
CA LEU A 128 -13.90 -13.94 7.87
C LEU A 128 -14.63 -14.69 8.98
N LEU A 129 -15.64 -14.07 9.60
CA LEU A 129 -16.46 -14.78 10.57
C LEU A 129 -17.26 -15.85 9.83
N PRO A 130 -17.19 -17.14 10.23
CA PRO A 130 -18.08 -18.14 9.67
C PRO A 130 -19.51 -17.67 9.87
N GLU A 131 -20.39 -17.85 8.88
CA GLU A 131 -21.82 -17.54 8.99
C GLU A 131 -22.38 -18.25 10.22
N ALA A 132 -22.40 -17.56 11.35
CA ALA A 132 -22.89 -18.11 12.59
C ALA A 132 -24.42 -18.13 12.48
N SER A 133 -24.94 -19.31 12.13
CA SER A 133 -26.33 -19.71 12.32
C SER A 133 -27.37 -18.74 11.77
N ILE A 134 -27.67 -18.84 10.48
CA ILE A 134 -29.06 -18.70 10.07
C ILE A 134 -29.72 -20.05 10.42
N ARG A 135 -30.24 -20.12 11.65
CA ARG A 135 -31.31 -21.05 11.99
C ARG A 135 -32.63 -20.48 11.52
#